data_AF-A0A534YIX6-F1
#
_entry.id   AF-A0A534YIX6-F1
#
_cell.length_a   1.000
_cell.length_b   1.000
_cell.length_c   1.000
_cell.angle_alpha   90.00
_cell.angle_beta   90.00
_cell.angle_gamma   90.00
#
_symmetry.space_group_name_H-M   'P 1'
#
loop_
_entity.id
_entity.type
_entity.pdbx_description
1 polymer ?
#
loop_
_entity_poly.entity_id
_entity_poly.type
_entity_poly.pdbx_seq_one_letter_code
_entity_poly.pdbx_strand_id
1 'polypeptide(L)'
;MSLLAIVLCGAGLVATGFPARAGSMPGLLFRATAAMALGIGVSSAWFATRLMASGRPPGRADQAVLCAAGATLWLFFRRKAASDPHPRDPAPAWLWSLFAVACAIAAAAFVEHTLRFPDGGWDAWMIWNLRARFLVRGADYRAAFSRDLLYMAHQDYPWLLPGVVAQGFSSAGEMPLVPGLVAALFGILALAIVVSRLSACEGTRWGILGGLALVAMPCFPIFASNQQADVPVSVYLALASALIAATSSRELWLAGFAAGLGMWTKNEGSLYAAALLGAFLLRRRDPRGAMTFVLGALPFAALLLWFKVTLAPPNDLSAFSTSASILGHAIDPRRWLELLLLVLRRIVYFQDFGLWLVAAAVATIVLARRRLLTLPAL
;
A
#
# COMPACT_ATOMS: atom_id res chain seq x y z
N MET A 1 -10.92 16.76 -3.92
CA MET A 1 -11.10 15.32 -3.69
C MET A 1 -12.58 15.01 -3.40
N SER A 2 -13.23 14.11 -4.14
CA SER A 2 -14.62 13.70 -3.84
C SER A 2 -14.64 12.44 -2.97
N LEU A 3 -15.00 12.61 -1.69
CA LEU A 3 -15.14 11.48 -0.75
C LEU A 3 -16.18 10.48 -1.23
N LEU A 4 -17.27 10.96 -1.84
CA LEU A 4 -18.32 10.10 -2.38
C LEU A 4 -17.78 9.21 -3.51
N ALA A 5 -16.98 9.76 -4.43
CA ALA A 5 -16.38 8.99 -5.50
C ALA A 5 -15.42 7.92 -4.95
N ILE A 6 -14.58 8.28 -3.98
CA ILE A 6 -13.67 7.34 -3.30
C ILE A 6 -14.46 6.18 -2.69
N VAL A 7 -15.49 6.49 -1.89
CA VAL A 7 -16.28 5.48 -1.19
C VAL A 7 -17.04 4.58 -2.15
N LEU A 8 -17.72 5.13 -3.16
CA LEU A 8 -18.52 4.35 -4.10
C LEU A 8 -17.66 3.49 -5.02
N CYS A 9 -16.56 4.01 -5.56
CA CYS A 9 -15.64 3.23 -6.40
C CYS A 9 -15.02 2.09 -5.59
N GLY A 10 -14.55 2.41 -4.39
CA GLY A 10 -13.99 1.44 -3.46
C GLY A 10 -14.98 0.32 -3.12
N ALA A 11 -16.21 0.69 -2.74
CA ALA A 11 -17.27 -0.27 -2.41
C ALA A 11 -17.65 -1.15 -3.61
N GLY A 12 -17.71 -0.57 -4.81
CA GLY A 12 -17.94 -1.29 -6.05
C GLY A 12 -16.85 -2.33 -6.34
N LEU A 13 -15.58 -1.95 -6.22
CA LEU A 13 -14.44 -2.86 -6.39
C LEU A 13 -14.41 -3.97 -5.33
N VAL A 14 -14.69 -3.65 -4.07
CA VAL A 14 -14.77 -4.67 -3.03
C VAL A 14 -15.93 -5.64 -3.27
N ALA A 15 -17.06 -5.17 -3.82
CA ALA A 15 -18.19 -6.04 -4.16
C ALA A 15 -17.84 -7.03 -5.29
N THR A 16 -16.94 -6.69 -6.21
CA THR A 16 -16.52 -7.64 -7.27
C THR A 16 -15.74 -8.82 -6.69
N GLY A 17 -14.87 -8.55 -5.71
CA GLY A 17 -14.09 -9.53 -4.95
C GLY A 17 -14.94 -10.33 -3.95
N PHE A 18 -15.82 -9.64 -3.24
CA PHE A 18 -16.65 -10.17 -2.16
C PHE A 18 -18.14 -9.93 -2.43
N PRO A 19 -18.78 -10.75 -3.29
CA PRO A 19 -20.16 -10.53 -3.68
C PRO A 19 -21.16 -10.75 -2.52
N ALA A 20 -20.93 -11.73 -1.66
CA ALA A 20 -21.76 -11.93 -0.47
C ALA A 20 -21.49 -10.83 0.57
N ARG A 21 -22.45 -10.44 1.42
CA ARG A 21 -22.16 -9.53 2.54
C ARG A 21 -21.25 -10.21 3.59
N ALA A 22 -20.51 -9.40 4.34
CA ALA A 22 -19.65 -9.92 5.41
C ALA A 22 -20.50 -10.59 6.50
N GLY A 23 -20.14 -11.80 6.90
CA GLY A 23 -20.82 -12.54 7.98
C GLY A 23 -20.37 -12.15 9.39
N SER A 24 -19.33 -11.32 9.52
CA SER A 24 -18.74 -10.90 10.80
C SER A 24 -18.30 -9.44 10.79
N MET A 25 -18.20 -8.82 11.98
CA MET A 25 -17.73 -7.44 12.13
C MET A 25 -16.29 -7.27 11.60
N PRO A 26 -15.32 -8.16 11.89
CA PRO A 26 -13.98 -8.05 11.31
C PRO A 26 -13.98 -8.15 9.77
N GLY A 27 -14.81 -9.01 9.20
CA GLY A 27 -14.97 -9.10 7.74
C GLY A 27 -15.55 -7.81 7.14
N LEU A 28 -16.50 -7.18 7.82
CA LEU A 28 -17.05 -5.88 7.42
C LEU A 28 -15.99 -4.79 7.47
N LEU A 29 -15.23 -4.72 8.57
CA LEU A 29 -14.15 -3.75 8.76
C LEU A 29 -13.06 -3.92 7.69
N PHE A 30 -12.65 -5.15 7.38
CA PHE A 30 -11.66 -5.43 6.33
C PHE A 30 -12.15 -4.91 4.98
N ARG A 31 -13.40 -5.19 4.63
CA ARG A 31 -14.00 -4.77 3.35
C ARG A 31 -14.19 -3.25 3.26
N ALA A 32 -14.60 -2.59 4.34
CA ALA A 32 -14.70 -1.14 4.40
C ALA A 32 -13.32 -0.46 4.27
N THR A 33 -12.32 -1.02 4.94
CA THR A 33 -10.93 -0.54 4.88
C THR A 33 -10.34 -0.74 3.49
N ALA A 34 -10.53 -1.92 2.89
CA ALA A 34 -10.13 -2.21 1.52
C ALA A 34 -10.83 -1.27 0.53
N ALA A 35 -12.12 -1.00 0.70
CA ALA A 35 -12.86 -0.08 -0.14
C ALA A 35 -12.25 1.33 -0.09
N MET A 36 -11.95 1.84 1.11
CA MET A 36 -11.29 3.14 1.25
C MET A 36 -9.92 3.17 0.56
N ALA A 37 -9.06 2.17 0.80
CA ALA A 37 -7.72 2.11 0.21
C ALA A 37 -7.77 2.05 -1.33
N LEU A 38 -8.62 1.18 -1.88
CA LEU A 38 -8.80 1.03 -3.33
C LEU A 38 -9.41 2.29 -3.95
N GLY A 39 -10.40 2.89 -3.28
CA GLY A 39 -11.04 4.13 -3.73
C GLY A 39 -10.08 5.30 -3.83
N ILE A 40 -9.20 5.48 -2.83
CA ILE A 40 -8.15 6.52 -2.86
C ILE A 40 -7.20 6.29 -4.04
N GLY A 41 -6.75 5.04 -4.22
CA GLY A 41 -5.83 4.70 -5.30
C GLY A 41 -6.43 4.93 -6.68
N VAL A 42 -7.69 4.53 -6.87
CA VAL A 42 -8.45 4.77 -8.12
C VAL A 42 -8.68 6.26 -8.35
N SER A 43 -9.03 7.03 -7.31
CA SER A 43 -9.18 8.48 -7.43
C SER A 43 -7.88 9.14 -7.89
N SER A 44 -6.72 8.67 -7.40
CA SER A 44 -5.41 9.16 -7.83
C SER A 44 -5.05 8.76 -9.25
N ALA A 45 -5.26 7.48 -9.60
CA ALA A 45 -5.01 6.99 -10.96
C ALA A 45 -5.90 7.70 -11.99
N TRP A 46 -7.16 7.96 -11.64
CA TRP A 46 -8.09 8.71 -12.48
C TRP A 46 -7.66 10.17 -12.64
N PHE A 47 -7.22 10.82 -11.54
CA PHE A 47 -6.64 12.15 -11.58
C PHE A 47 -5.47 12.23 -12.57
N ALA A 48 -4.51 11.31 -12.47
CA ALA A 48 -3.36 11.27 -13.36
C ALA A 48 -3.78 11.00 -14.82
N THR A 49 -4.64 10.01 -15.05
CA THR A 49 -5.15 9.67 -16.39
C THR A 49 -5.79 10.88 -17.07
N ARG A 50 -6.64 11.62 -16.35
CA ARG A 50 -7.31 12.81 -16.91
C ARG A 50 -6.33 13.93 -17.23
N LEU A 51 -5.37 14.18 -16.34
CA LEU A 51 -4.36 15.21 -16.54
C LEU A 51 -3.43 14.86 -17.71
N MET A 52 -2.98 13.61 -17.80
CA MET A 52 -2.12 13.13 -18.88
C MET A 52 -2.84 13.13 -20.25
N ALA A 53 -4.11 12.70 -20.29
CA ALA A 53 -4.88 12.62 -21.53
C ALA A 53 -5.32 13.99 -22.06
N SER A 54 -5.73 14.90 -21.18
CA SER A 54 -6.45 16.13 -21.56
C SER A 54 -5.77 17.42 -21.13
N GLY A 55 -4.69 17.34 -20.33
CA GLY A 55 -4.07 18.51 -19.70
C GLY A 55 -4.92 19.17 -18.62
N ARG A 56 -6.09 18.60 -18.27
CA ARG A 56 -7.03 19.18 -17.31
C ARG A 56 -7.28 18.23 -16.13
N PRO A 57 -7.33 18.74 -14.89
CA PRO A 57 -7.68 17.94 -13.73
C PRO A 57 -9.15 17.48 -13.80
N PRO A 58 -9.53 16.37 -13.15
CA PRO A 58 -10.91 15.87 -13.14
C PRO A 58 -11.91 16.91 -12.59
N GLY A 59 -12.99 17.12 -13.35
CA GLY A 59 -14.10 17.98 -12.94
C GLY A 59 -15.22 17.24 -12.18
N ARG A 60 -16.34 17.92 -11.95
CA ARG A 60 -17.53 17.32 -11.30
C ARG A 60 -18.14 16.18 -12.13
N ALA A 61 -18.17 16.32 -13.45
CA ALA A 61 -18.66 15.27 -14.35
C ALA A 61 -17.80 13.99 -14.25
N ASP A 62 -16.47 14.15 -14.20
CA ASP A 62 -15.53 13.04 -14.01
C ASP A 62 -15.76 12.31 -12.68
N GLN A 63 -16.06 13.05 -11.61
CA GLN A 63 -16.42 12.47 -10.32
C GLN A 63 -17.76 11.73 -10.36
N ALA A 64 -18.75 12.25 -11.09
CA ALA A 64 -20.04 11.59 -11.28
C ALA A 64 -19.89 10.26 -12.04
N VAL A 65 -19.02 10.20 -13.04
CA VAL A 65 -18.69 8.96 -13.77
C VAL A 65 -18.10 7.92 -12.83
N LEU A 66 -17.13 8.31 -11.99
CA LEU A 66 -16.56 7.43 -10.97
C LEU A 66 -17.63 6.92 -9.99
N CYS A 67 -18.45 7.82 -9.43
CA CYS A 67 -19.57 7.45 -8.56
C CYS A 67 -20.52 6.46 -9.23
N ALA A 68 -20.92 6.71 -10.48
CA ALA A 68 -21.84 5.87 -11.23
C ALA A 68 -21.23 4.49 -11.52
N ALA A 69 -19.96 4.42 -11.92
CA ALA A 69 -19.26 3.15 -12.14
C ALA A 69 -19.17 2.33 -10.85
N GLY A 70 -18.75 2.96 -9.75
CA GLY A 70 -18.67 2.33 -8.42
C GLY A 70 -20.04 1.83 -7.94
N ALA A 71 -21.08 2.66 -8.04
CA ALA A 71 -22.44 2.30 -7.67
C ALA A 71 -22.97 1.14 -8.53
N THR A 72 -22.71 1.15 -9.84
CA THR A 72 -23.12 0.08 -10.76
C THR A 72 -22.47 -1.24 -10.38
N LEU A 73 -21.15 -1.26 -10.16
CA LEU A 73 -20.44 -2.45 -9.69
C LEU A 73 -20.99 -2.95 -8.36
N TRP A 74 -21.23 -2.03 -7.41
CA TRP A 74 -21.77 -2.38 -6.10
C TRP A 74 -23.17 -2.99 -6.22
N LEU A 75 -24.07 -2.39 -7.01
CA LEU A 75 -25.44 -2.88 -7.22
C LEU A 75 -25.46 -4.23 -7.95
N PHE A 76 -24.57 -4.43 -8.92
CA PHE A 76 -24.53 -5.65 -9.74
C PHE A 76 -23.94 -6.85 -8.99
N PHE A 77 -22.89 -6.61 -8.19
CA PHE A 77 -22.18 -7.70 -7.52
C PHE A 77 -22.63 -7.95 -6.09
N ARG A 78 -23.38 -7.04 -5.44
CA ARG A 78 -23.93 -7.30 -4.10
C ARG A 78 -24.92 -8.46 -4.14
N ARG A 79 -24.69 -9.45 -3.28
CA ARG A 79 -25.56 -10.60 -3.05
C ARG A 79 -26.02 -10.65 -1.59
N LYS A 80 -26.94 -11.58 -1.29
CA LYS A 80 -27.41 -11.84 0.08
C LYS A 80 -26.23 -12.21 0.99
N ALA A 81 -26.42 -12.01 2.30
CA ALA A 81 -25.40 -12.32 3.30
C ALA A 81 -25.00 -13.80 3.23
N ALA A 82 -23.70 -14.07 3.26
CA ALA A 82 -23.19 -15.41 3.50
C ALA A 82 -23.01 -15.58 5.02
N SER A 83 -23.28 -16.79 5.50
CA SER A 83 -22.79 -17.24 6.79
C SER A 83 -21.31 -17.60 6.63
N ASP A 84 -20.42 -16.68 6.99
CA ASP A 84 -19.00 -17.03 7.15
C ASP A 84 -18.79 -17.58 8.56
N PRO A 85 -18.25 -18.80 8.73
CA PRO A 85 -17.81 -19.27 10.03
C PRO A 85 -16.68 -18.36 10.53
N HIS A 86 -17.00 -17.51 11.50
CA HIS A 86 -16.01 -16.65 12.13
C HIS A 86 -15.29 -17.43 13.26
N PRO A 87 -13.95 -17.51 13.25
CA PRO A 87 -13.21 -18.13 14.34
C PRO A 87 -13.53 -17.46 15.67
N ARG A 88 -13.93 -18.25 16.66
CA ARG A 88 -14.22 -17.75 18.01
C ARG A 88 -12.94 -17.78 18.85
N ASP A 89 -12.12 -16.75 18.69
CA ASP A 89 -10.99 -16.48 19.60
C ASP A 89 -11.03 -15.02 20.09
N PRO A 90 -11.84 -14.72 21.13
CA PRO A 90 -11.96 -13.37 21.65
C PRO A 90 -10.65 -12.92 22.30
N ALA A 91 -10.32 -11.64 22.12
CA ALA A 91 -9.20 -11.03 22.82
C ALA A 91 -9.58 -10.72 24.27
N PRO A 92 -8.71 -11.00 25.25
CA PRO A 92 -8.94 -10.61 26.63
C PRO A 92 -8.90 -9.07 26.78
N ALA A 93 -9.60 -8.53 27.78
CA ALA A 93 -9.74 -7.08 27.98
C ALA A 93 -8.41 -6.34 28.19
N TRP A 94 -7.43 -6.98 28.84
CA TRP A 94 -6.09 -6.40 29.02
C TRP A 94 -5.37 -6.19 27.69
N LEU A 95 -5.59 -7.07 26.70
CA LEU A 95 -4.96 -6.97 25.39
C LEU A 95 -5.56 -5.82 24.58
N TRP A 96 -6.89 -5.61 24.68
CA TRP A 96 -7.55 -4.42 24.15
C TRP A 96 -7.00 -3.13 24.77
N SER A 97 -6.81 -3.13 26.09
CA SER A 97 -6.27 -1.97 26.81
C SER A 97 -4.84 -1.65 26.36
N LEU A 98 -3.98 -2.67 26.27
CA LEU A 98 -2.62 -2.53 25.77
C LEU A 98 -2.58 -2.00 24.34
N PHE A 99 -3.42 -2.54 23.47
CA PHE A 99 -3.52 -2.08 22.08
C PHE A 99 -4.02 -0.64 21.98
N ALA A 100 -5.02 -0.25 22.77
CA ALA A 100 -5.52 1.11 22.82
C ALA A 100 -4.45 2.10 23.30
N VAL A 101 -3.70 1.75 24.34
CA VAL A 101 -2.56 2.56 24.84
C VAL A 101 -1.48 2.69 23.78
N ALA A 102 -1.11 1.60 23.10
CA ALA A 102 -0.11 1.63 22.05
C ALA A 102 -0.54 2.51 20.87
N CYS A 103 -1.81 2.43 20.45
CA CYS A 103 -2.39 3.31 19.44
C CYS A 103 -2.40 4.78 19.88
N ALA A 104 -2.72 5.06 21.16
CA ALA A 104 -2.72 6.42 21.69
C ALA A 104 -1.30 7.03 21.70
N ILE A 105 -0.29 6.26 22.10
CA ILE A 105 1.12 6.68 22.07
C ILE A 105 1.56 6.94 20.62
N ALA A 106 1.25 6.04 19.69
CA ALA A 106 1.59 6.20 18.28
C ALA A 106 0.90 7.42 17.66
N ALA A 107 -0.37 7.68 18.01
CA ALA A 107 -1.10 8.87 17.57
C ALA A 107 -0.49 10.15 18.16
N ALA A 108 -0.11 10.15 19.44
CA ALA A 108 0.55 11.27 20.08
C ALA A 108 1.91 11.57 19.41
N ALA A 109 2.72 10.54 19.17
CA ALA A 109 3.99 10.67 18.45
C ALA A 109 3.78 11.19 17.01
N PHE A 110 2.75 10.71 16.31
CA PHE A 110 2.41 11.18 14.98
C PHE A 110 2.04 12.67 14.98
N VAL A 111 1.18 13.10 15.90
CA VAL A 111 0.75 14.50 16.02
C VAL A 111 1.93 15.39 16.37
N GLU A 112 2.70 15.01 17.39
CA GLU A 112 3.88 15.74 17.84
C GLU A 112 4.88 15.95 16.69
N HIS A 113 5.19 14.88 15.95
CA HIS A 113 6.11 14.95 14.82
C HIS A 113 5.55 15.80 13.68
N THR A 114 4.25 15.69 13.38
CA THR A 114 3.59 16.50 12.33
C THR A 114 3.60 17.99 12.69
N LEU A 115 3.46 18.34 13.97
CA LEU A 115 3.54 19.72 14.43
C LEU A 115 4.97 20.29 14.31
N ARG A 116 5.99 19.47 14.58
CA ARG A 116 7.41 19.87 14.43
C ARG A 116 7.86 19.94 12.97
N PHE A 117 7.39 19.00 12.15
CA PHE A 117 7.79 18.81 10.76
C PHE A 117 6.54 18.78 9.86
N PRO A 118 5.88 19.94 9.64
CA PRO A 118 4.61 20.01 8.93
C PRO A 118 4.70 19.57 7.46
N ASP A 119 5.86 19.73 6.82
CA ASP A 119 6.12 19.25 5.46
C ASP A 119 6.55 17.77 5.39
N GLY A 120 6.60 17.07 6.53
CA GLY A 120 7.01 15.69 6.66
C GLY A 120 8.53 15.50 6.66
N GLY A 121 8.97 14.29 6.35
CA GLY A 121 10.39 13.95 6.22
C GLY A 121 10.98 14.43 4.90
N TRP A 122 12.27 14.16 4.70
CA TRP A 122 13.01 14.63 3.52
C TRP A 122 12.35 14.21 2.19
N ASP A 123 11.96 12.94 2.06
CA ASP A 123 11.20 12.43 0.92
C ASP A 123 9.88 13.18 0.72
N ALA A 124 9.14 13.46 1.80
CA ALA A 124 7.84 14.09 1.70
C ALA A 124 7.89 15.48 1.09
N TRP A 125 8.72 16.36 1.61
CA TRP A 125 8.76 17.73 1.11
C TRP A 125 9.35 17.80 -0.31
N MET A 126 10.39 17.02 -0.60
CA MET A 126 11.17 17.13 -1.84
C MET A 126 10.63 16.28 -3.00
N ILE A 127 9.92 15.18 -2.71
CA ILE A 127 9.42 14.24 -3.71
C ILE A 127 7.90 14.41 -3.87
N TRP A 128 7.15 14.18 -2.79
CA TRP A 128 5.70 13.99 -2.87
C TRP A 128 4.93 15.31 -2.82
N ASN A 129 5.22 16.14 -1.81
CA ASN A 129 4.56 17.43 -1.61
C ASN A 129 5.03 18.45 -2.65
N LEU A 130 6.31 18.44 -3.04
CA LEU A 130 6.82 19.24 -4.15
C LEU A 130 5.99 19.00 -5.43
N ARG A 131 5.84 17.72 -5.82
CA ARG A 131 5.07 17.37 -7.02
C ARG A 131 3.60 17.71 -6.90
N ALA A 132 2.99 17.46 -5.74
CA ALA A 132 1.60 17.86 -5.51
C ALA A 132 1.39 19.36 -5.76
N ARG A 133 2.33 20.21 -5.33
CA ARG A 133 2.29 21.66 -5.58
C ARG A 133 2.46 22.00 -7.06
N PHE A 134 3.39 21.35 -7.78
CA PHE A 134 3.51 21.53 -9.23
C PHE A 134 2.23 21.13 -9.98
N LEU A 135 1.59 20.03 -9.59
CA LEU A 135 0.34 19.56 -10.20
C LEU A 135 -0.85 20.50 -9.97
N VAL A 136 -0.80 21.34 -8.93
CA VAL A 136 -1.85 22.31 -8.61
C VAL A 136 -1.55 23.69 -9.18
N ARG A 137 -0.30 24.16 -9.10
CA ARG A 137 0.12 25.51 -9.49
C ARG A 137 0.54 25.62 -10.96
N GLY A 138 1.11 24.55 -11.51
CA GLY A 138 1.77 24.58 -12.81
C GLY A 138 0.78 24.77 -13.95
N ALA A 139 1.09 25.70 -14.86
CA ALA A 139 0.35 25.83 -16.12
C ALA A 139 0.51 24.57 -17.00
N ASP A 140 1.68 23.91 -16.91
CA ASP A 140 1.93 22.59 -17.48
C ASP A 140 2.29 21.59 -16.37
N TYR A 141 1.51 20.52 -16.26
CA TYR A 141 1.72 19.47 -15.27
C TYR A 141 3.06 18.74 -15.47
N ARG A 142 3.63 18.78 -16.68
CA ARG A 142 4.92 18.14 -17.00
C ARG A 142 6.07 18.71 -16.19
N ALA A 143 5.96 19.96 -15.71
CA ALA A 143 6.95 20.57 -14.84
C ALA A 143 7.19 19.76 -13.55
N ALA A 144 6.17 19.03 -13.06
CA ALA A 144 6.31 18.14 -11.90
C ALA A 144 7.27 16.96 -12.12
N PHE A 145 7.65 16.69 -13.37
CA PHE A 145 8.48 15.56 -13.78
C PHE A 145 9.67 16.01 -14.65
N SER A 146 10.01 17.31 -14.62
CA SER A 146 11.09 17.86 -15.44
C SER A 146 12.45 17.25 -15.07
N ARG A 147 13.30 17.03 -16.09
CA ARG A 147 14.70 16.64 -15.93
C ARG A 147 15.55 17.71 -15.25
N ASP A 148 15.08 18.95 -15.23
CA ASP A 148 15.79 20.08 -14.61
C ASP A 148 15.63 20.09 -13.08
N LEU A 149 14.72 19.28 -12.53
CA LEU A 149 14.65 19.07 -11.09
C LEU A 149 15.88 18.30 -10.60
N LEU A 150 16.26 18.49 -9.34
CA LEU A 150 17.34 17.72 -8.73
C LEU A 150 17.05 16.22 -8.80
N TYR A 151 18.05 15.39 -9.10
CA TYR A 151 17.88 13.92 -9.20
C TYR A 151 17.23 13.30 -7.95
N MET A 152 17.54 13.89 -6.78
CA MET A 152 16.97 13.53 -5.48
C MET A 152 15.44 13.68 -5.41
N ALA A 153 14.84 14.48 -6.30
CA ALA A 153 13.38 14.59 -6.42
C ALA A 153 12.74 13.33 -7.03
N HIS A 154 13.51 12.31 -7.44
CA HIS A 154 13.06 11.01 -7.96
C HIS A 154 11.92 11.16 -8.97
N GLN A 155 12.08 12.00 -9.98
CA GLN A 155 11.03 12.46 -10.89
C GLN A 155 10.38 11.32 -11.68
N ASP A 156 10.96 10.13 -11.66
CA ASP A 156 10.37 8.96 -12.26
C ASP A 156 9.37 8.23 -11.33
N TYR A 157 9.19 8.66 -10.09
CA TYR A 157 8.24 8.05 -9.18
C TYR A 157 6.76 8.33 -9.56
N PRO A 158 5.88 7.33 -9.48
CA PRO A 158 4.47 7.43 -9.91
C PRO A 158 3.59 8.37 -9.06
N TRP A 159 2.33 8.58 -9.51
CA TRP A 159 1.54 9.70 -9.01
C TRP A 159 0.60 9.38 -7.86
N LEU A 160 0.53 8.15 -7.31
CA LEU A 160 -0.52 7.85 -6.33
C LEU A 160 -0.52 8.85 -5.16
N LEU A 161 0.61 9.01 -4.47
CA LEU A 161 0.71 9.94 -3.34
C LEU A 161 0.59 11.42 -3.75
N PRO A 162 1.39 11.96 -4.70
CA PRO A 162 1.29 13.38 -5.06
C PRO A 162 -0.07 13.73 -5.69
N GLY A 163 -0.72 12.81 -6.39
CA GLY A 163 -2.06 12.99 -6.96
C GLY A 163 -3.16 13.04 -5.90
N VAL A 164 -3.05 12.28 -4.81
CA VAL A 164 -3.98 12.39 -3.67
C VAL A 164 -3.79 13.72 -2.96
N VAL A 165 -2.54 14.10 -2.68
CA VAL A 165 -2.22 15.38 -2.01
C VAL A 165 -2.65 16.57 -2.88
N ALA A 166 -2.39 16.54 -4.19
CA ALA A 166 -2.83 17.58 -5.13
C ALA A 166 -4.35 17.75 -5.12
N GLN A 167 -5.11 16.65 -5.14
CA GLN A 167 -6.57 16.71 -5.03
C GLN A 167 -7.05 17.26 -3.69
N GLY A 168 -6.29 17.07 -2.61
CA GLY A 168 -6.53 17.69 -1.31
C GLY A 168 -6.27 19.20 -1.35
N PHE A 169 -5.11 19.61 -1.88
CA PHE A 169 -4.75 21.01 -2.07
C PHE A 169 -5.77 21.76 -2.94
N SER A 170 -6.24 21.17 -4.04
CA SER A 170 -7.27 21.79 -4.88
C SER A 170 -8.62 21.98 -4.17
N SER A 171 -8.89 21.29 -3.05
CA SER A 171 -10.16 21.39 -2.32
C SER A 171 -10.08 22.16 -1.02
N ALA A 172 -8.95 22.10 -0.33
CA ALA A 172 -8.75 22.71 0.98
C ALA A 172 -7.66 23.81 0.99
N GLY A 173 -7.01 24.07 -0.15
CA GLY A 173 -5.83 24.92 -0.24
C GLY A 173 -4.54 24.18 0.14
N GLU A 174 -3.39 24.80 -0.12
CA GLU A 174 -2.07 24.24 0.13
C GLU A 174 -1.63 24.31 1.61
N MET A 175 -2.49 23.82 2.50
CA MET A 175 -2.18 23.76 3.94
C MET A 175 -1.29 22.55 4.27
N PRO A 176 -0.28 22.68 5.14
CA PRO A 176 0.55 21.55 5.55
C PRO A 176 -0.23 20.41 6.22
N LEU A 177 -1.40 20.71 6.78
CA LEU A 177 -2.31 19.71 7.34
C LEU A 177 -2.80 18.70 6.29
N VAL A 178 -2.93 19.08 5.01
CA VAL A 178 -3.46 18.21 3.95
C VAL A 178 -2.62 16.93 3.77
N PRO A 179 -1.31 17.00 3.47
CA PRO A 179 -0.50 15.80 3.34
C PRO A 179 -0.35 15.06 4.68
N GLY A 180 -0.36 15.76 5.82
CA GLY A 180 -0.42 15.14 7.15
C GLY A 180 -1.67 14.27 7.35
N LEU A 181 -2.85 14.74 6.96
CA LEU A 181 -4.10 13.96 7.02
C LEU A 181 -4.09 12.76 6.06
N VAL A 182 -3.51 12.92 4.86
CA VAL A 182 -3.34 11.81 3.90
C VAL A 182 -2.42 10.74 4.51
N ALA A 183 -1.32 11.15 5.14
CA ALA A 183 -0.40 10.23 5.79
C ALA A 183 -1.03 9.51 7.00
N ALA A 184 -1.79 10.23 7.84
CA ALA A 184 -2.55 9.65 8.94
C ALA A 184 -3.56 8.61 8.43
N LEU A 185 -4.26 8.91 7.34
CA LEU A 185 -5.21 8.00 6.71
C LEU A 185 -4.53 6.72 6.25
N PHE A 186 -3.41 6.79 5.53
CA PHE A 186 -2.68 5.58 5.12
C PHE A 186 -2.12 4.80 6.32
N GLY A 187 -1.66 5.46 7.38
CA GLY A 187 -1.26 4.80 8.62
C GLY A 187 -2.41 4.02 9.28
N ILE A 188 -3.60 4.64 9.37
CA ILE A 188 -4.81 3.99 9.88
C ILE A 188 -5.22 2.81 8.99
N LEU A 189 -5.18 2.98 7.67
CA LEU A 189 -5.51 1.91 6.72
C LEU A 189 -4.56 0.71 6.85
N ALA A 190 -3.26 0.95 7.02
CA ALA A 190 -2.27 -0.12 7.21
C ALA A 190 -2.60 -0.96 8.45
N LEU A 191 -2.85 -0.29 9.58
CA LEU A 191 -3.23 -0.95 10.83
C LEU A 191 -4.57 -1.68 10.70
N ALA A 192 -5.58 -1.02 10.13
CA ALA A 192 -6.92 -1.57 10.00
C ALA A 192 -6.95 -2.81 9.08
N ILE A 193 -6.19 -2.83 7.98
CA ILE A 193 -6.08 -4.02 7.10
C ILE A 193 -5.54 -5.21 7.88
N VAL A 194 -4.43 -5.03 8.62
CA VAL A 194 -3.80 -6.11 9.39
C VAL A 194 -4.74 -6.62 10.46
N VAL A 195 -5.27 -5.73 11.31
CA VAL A 195 -6.13 -6.09 12.44
C VAL A 195 -7.40 -6.79 11.96
N SER A 196 -8.09 -6.22 10.97
CA SER A 196 -9.37 -6.74 10.50
C SER A 196 -9.22 -8.07 9.74
N ARG A 197 -8.19 -8.21 8.89
CA ARG A 197 -7.96 -9.46 8.15
C ARG A 197 -7.57 -10.59 9.07
N LEU A 198 -6.60 -10.37 9.97
CA LEU A 198 -6.18 -11.40 10.92
C LEU A 198 -7.32 -11.76 11.88
N SER A 199 -8.08 -10.76 12.35
CA SER A 199 -9.29 -11.02 13.14
C SER A 199 -10.29 -11.89 12.38
N ALA A 200 -10.53 -11.61 11.10
CA ALA A 200 -11.47 -12.37 10.28
C ALA A 200 -11.01 -13.82 10.03
N CYS A 201 -9.70 -14.05 9.86
CA CYS A 201 -9.13 -15.35 9.53
C CYS A 201 -8.81 -16.24 10.74
N GLU A 202 -8.33 -15.65 11.83
CA GLU A 202 -7.77 -16.37 12.98
C GLU A 202 -8.47 -16.03 14.31
N GLY A 203 -9.32 -15.01 14.32
CA GLY A 203 -10.02 -14.52 15.51
C GLY A 203 -9.42 -13.24 16.11
N THR A 204 -10.22 -12.54 16.91
CA THR A 204 -9.93 -11.18 17.40
C THR A 204 -8.59 -11.06 18.13
N ARG A 205 -8.21 -12.07 18.93
CA ARG A 205 -6.93 -12.07 19.65
C ARG A 205 -5.75 -11.89 18.71
N TRP A 206 -5.71 -12.64 17.61
CA TRP A 206 -4.64 -12.57 16.62
C TRP A 206 -4.63 -11.27 15.83
N GLY A 207 -5.81 -10.71 15.55
CA GLY A 207 -5.92 -9.39 14.95
C GLY A 207 -5.30 -8.30 15.80
N ILE A 208 -5.61 -8.28 17.10
CA ILE A 208 -5.03 -7.30 18.01
C ILE A 208 -3.53 -7.52 18.18
N LEU A 209 -3.06 -8.76 18.30
CA LEU A 209 -1.62 -9.04 18.37
C LEU A 209 -0.87 -8.56 17.11
N GLY A 210 -1.45 -8.77 15.92
CA GLY A 210 -0.88 -8.27 14.67
C GLY A 210 -0.85 -6.74 14.60
N GLY A 211 -1.93 -6.09 15.06
CA GLY A 211 -1.97 -4.62 15.15
C GLY A 211 -0.99 -4.06 16.18
N LEU A 212 -0.88 -4.71 17.34
CA LEU A 212 0.06 -4.32 18.39
C LEU A 212 1.49 -4.46 17.89
N ALA A 213 1.82 -5.54 17.20
CA ALA A 213 3.13 -5.72 16.60
C ALA A 213 3.44 -4.51 15.70
N LEU A 214 2.56 -4.17 14.76
CA LEU A 214 2.74 -3.04 13.85
C LEU A 214 2.90 -1.69 14.58
N VAL A 215 1.99 -1.37 15.50
CA VAL A 215 1.95 -0.04 16.14
C VAL A 215 3.05 0.14 17.20
N ALA A 216 3.50 -0.95 17.82
CA ALA A 216 4.62 -0.93 18.76
C ALA A 216 5.99 -0.85 18.06
N MET A 217 6.03 -0.94 16.73
CA MET A 217 7.25 -0.69 15.95
C MET A 217 7.55 0.81 15.97
N PRO A 218 8.64 1.29 16.60
CA PRO A 218 8.88 2.72 16.75
C PRO A 218 8.98 3.47 15.42
N CYS A 219 9.49 2.82 14.38
CA CYS A 219 9.62 3.45 13.06
C CYS A 219 8.29 3.57 12.31
N PHE A 220 7.24 2.80 12.64
CA PHE A 220 5.95 2.91 11.98
C PHE A 220 5.28 4.28 12.14
N PRO A 221 5.03 4.79 13.37
CA PRO A 221 4.44 6.11 13.55
C PRO A 221 5.35 7.22 12.98
N ILE A 222 6.68 7.04 13.02
CA ILE A 222 7.65 7.99 12.48
C ILE A 222 7.63 8.02 10.95
N PHE A 223 7.56 6.88 10.25
CA PHE A 223 7.42 6.86 8.79
C PHE A 223 6.07 7.38 8.33
N ALA A 224 5.02 7.09 9.09
CA ALA A 224 3.70 7.67 8.85
C ALA A 224 3.74 9.20 9.01
N SER A 225 4.28 9.72 10.11
CA SER A 225 4.35 11.18 10.35
C SER A 225 5.34 11.89 9.45
N ASN A 226 6.36 11.19 8.96
CA ASN A 226 7.25 11.67 7.89
C ASN A 226 6.58 11.70 6.51
N GLN A 227 5.31 11.28 6.39
CA GLN A 227 4.56 11.29 5.14
C GLN A 227 5.25 10.50 4.01
N GLN A 228 5.92 9.40 4.37
CA GLN A 228 6.66 8.57 3.42
C GLN A 228 5.72 7.71 2.57
N ALA A 229 6.04 7.56 1.29
CA ALA A 229 5.28 6.72 0.36
C ALA A 229 5.36 5.22 0.69
N ASP A 230 6.33 4.80 1.49
CA ASP A 230 6.48 3.43 1.97
C ASP A 230 5.26 2.97 2.77
N VAL A 231 4.58 3.88 3.49
CA VAL A 231 3.34 3.56 4.21
C VAL A 231 2.18 3.28 3.23
N PRO A 232 1.84 4.14 2.25
CA PRO A 232 0.92 3.79 1.17
C PRO A 232 1.26 2.51 0.41
N VAL A 233 2.54 2.27 0.07
CA VAL A 233 2.97 1.00 -0.56
C VAL A 233 2.64 -0.19 0.35
N SER A 234 2.93 -0.08 1.65
CA SER A 234 2.64 -1.13 2.62
C SER A 234 1.14 -1.45 2.73
N VAL A 235 0.26 -0.44 2.62
CA VAL A 235 -1.21 -0.62 2.60
C VAL A 235 -1.63 -1.50 1.44
N TYR A 236 -1.17 -1.19 0.24
CA TYR A 236 -1.50 -1.94 -0.97
C TYR A 236 -0.87 -3.33 -0.99
N LEU A 237 0.36 -3.46 -0.48
CA LEU A 237 1.04 -4.74 -0.33
C LEU A 237 0.34 -5.64 0.70
N ALA A 238 -0.06 -5.09 1.85
CA ALA A 238 -0.79 -5.82 2.88
C ALA A 238 -2.18 -6.26 2.37
N LEU A 239 -2.88 -5.38 1.63
CA LEU A 239 -4.15 -5.72 1.01
C LEU A 239 -4.00 -6.83 -0.04
N ALA A 240 -3.02 -6.71 -0.94
CA ALA A 240 -2.72 -7.73 -1.93
C ALA A 240 -2.38 -9.07 -1.27
N SER A 241 -1.57 -9.06 -0.21
CA SER A 241 -1.20 -10.25 0.56
C SER A 241 -2.39 -10.89 1.27
N ALA A 242 -3.28 -10.08 1.84
CA ALA A 242 -4.51 -10.53 2.49
C ALA A 242 -5.47 -11.24 1.52
N LEU A 243 -5.56 -10.73 0.28
CA LEU A 243 -6.44 -11.21 -0.77
C LEU A 243 -5.84 -12.41 -1.52
N ILE A 244 -4.53 -12.40 -1.81
CA ILE A 244 -3.86 -13.49 -2.54
C ILE A 244 -3.80 -14.80 -1.74
N ALA A 245 -3.92 -14.69 -0.41
CA ALA A 245 -4.07 -15.85 0.46
C ALA A 245 -5.39 -16.61 0.21
N ALA A 246 -6.43 -15.92 -0.27
CA ALA A 246 -7.70 -16.51 -0.62
C ALA A 246 -7.67 -17.22 -1.97
N THR A 247 -8.46 -18.28 -2.12
CA THR A 247 -8.43 -19.18 -3.30
C THR A 247 -9.39 -18.77 -4.41
N SER A 248 -10.18 -17.70 -4.22
CA SER A 248 -11.16 -17.21 -5.19
C SER A 248 -10.49 -16.41 -6.31
N SER A 249 -10.83 -16.70 -7.57
CA SER A 249 -10.36 -15.90 -8.72
C SER A 249 -10.72 -14.42 -8.62
N ARG A 250 -11.86 -14.08 -8.00
CA ARG A 250 -12.28 -12.68 -7.81
C ARG A 250 -11.40 -11.96 -6.79
N GLU A 251 -11.02 -12.65 -5.71
CA GLU A 251 -10.10 -12.11 -4.71
C GLU A 251 -8.68 -12.03 -5.26
N LEU A 252 -8.24 -13.00 -6.08
CA LEU A 252 -6.95 -12.94 -6.78
C LEU A 252 -6.86 -11.77 -7.76
N TRP A 253 -7.93 -11.49 -8.51
CA TRP A 253 -8.00 -10.30 -9.35
C TRP A 253 -7.87 -9.03 -8.52
N LEU A 254 -8.59 -8.94 -7.40
CA LEU A 254 -8.52 -7.78 -6.51
C LEU A 254 -7.16 -7.65 -5.80
N ALA A 255 -6.48 -8.78 -5.54
CA ALA A 255 -5.12 -8.81 -5.03
C ALA A 255 -4.14 -8.21 -6.04
N GLY A 256 -4.27 -8.59 -7.31
CA GLY A 256 -3.53 -8.00 -8.42
C GLY A 256 -3.80 -6.52 -8.57
N PHE A 257 -5.06 -6.12 -8.47
CA PHE A 257 -5.48 -4.72 -8.53
C PHE A 257 -4.86 -3.88 -7.40
N ALA A 258 -4.85 -4.39 -6.17
CA ALA A 258 -4.16 -3.77 -5.05
C ALA A 258 -2.64 -3.71 -5.28
N ALA A 259 -2.02 -4.79 -5.74
CA ALA A 259 -0.58 -4.79 -6.07
C ALA A 259 -0.24 -3.76 -7.15
N GLY A 260 -1.08 -3.62 -8.17
CA GLY A 260 -0.96 -2.60 -9.22
C GLY A 260 -1.03 -1.17 -8.66
N LEU A 261 -1.89 -0.90 -7.67
CA LEU A 261 -1.88 0.39 -6.97
C LEU A 261 -0.56 0.61 -6.20
N GLY A 262 0.03 -0.46 -5.64
CA GLY A 262 1.39 -0.43 -5.10
C GLY A 262 2.42 -0.01 -6.16
N MET A 263 2.35 -0.59 -7.36
CA MET A 263 3.19 -0.19 -8.52
C MET A 263 2.98 1.28 -8.89
N TRP A 264 1.75 1.79 -8.79
CA TRP A 264 1.40 3.19 -9.05
C TRP A 264 1.76 4.15 -7.91
N THR A 265 2.37 3.66 -6.84
CA THR A 265 2.77 4.49 -5.68
C THR A 265 4.25 4.84 -5.69
N LYS A 266 5.11 3.85 -5.86
CA LYS A 266 6.57 3.96 -5.81
C LYS A 266 7.17 2.88 -6.72
N ASN A 267 8.38 3.07 -7.22
CA ASN A 267 9.00 2.11 -8.16
C ASN A 267 9.13 0.69 -7.57
N GLU A 268 9.44 0.61 -6.28
CA GLU A 268 9.60 -0.62 -5.51
C GLU A 268 8.31 -1.44 -5.48
N GLY A 269 7.14 -0.81 -5.70
CA GLY A 269 5.85 -1.49 -5.83
C GLY A 269 5.84 -2.56 -6.93
N SER A 270 6.56 -2.34 -8.04
CA SER A 270 6.71 -3.35 -9.11
C SER A 270 7.50 -4.57 -8.64
N LEU A 271 8.56 -4.36 -7.86
CA LEU A 271 9.34 -5.45 -7.27
C LEU A 271 8.48 -6.25 -6.27
N TYR A 272 7.71 -5.56 -5.42
CA TYR A 272 6.84 -6.24 -4.46
C TYR A 272 5.71 -7.02 -5.14
N ALA A 273 5.10 -6.49 -6.20
CA ALA A 273 4.11 -7.20 -6.99
C ALA A 273 4.69 -8.47 -7.64
N ALA A 274 5.90 -8.37 -8.20
CA ALA A 274 6.62 -9.52 -8.77
C ALA A 274 6.97 -10.56 -7.70
N ALA A 275 7.42 -10.13 -6.52
CA ALA A 275 7.73 -11.01 -5.39
C ALA A 275 6.48 -11.76 -4.89
N LEU A 276 5.33 -11.08 -4.79
CA LEU A 276 4.05 -11.72 -4.45
C LEU A 276 3.63 -12.75 -5.49
N LEU A 277 3.72 -12.41 -6.77
CA LEU A 277 3.40 -13.32 -7.86
C LEU A 277 4.31 -14.55 -7.85
N GLY A 278 5.61 -14.35 -7.67
CA GLY A 278 6.60 -15.42 -7.53
C GLY A 278 6.30 -16.31 -6.34
N ALA A 279 6.02 -15.73 -5.17
CA ALA A 279 5.65 -16.47 -3.96
C ALA A 279 4.35 -17.28 -4.17
N PHE A 280 3.35 -16.71 -4.86
CA PHE A 280 2.12 -17.40 -5.21
C PHE A 280 2.38 -18.60 -6.13
N LEU A 281 3.14 -18.40 -7.21
CA LEU A 281 3.50 -19.46 -8.16
C LEU A 281 4.30 -20.58 -7.48
N LEU A 282 5.28 -20.23 -6.63
CA LEU A 282 6.08 -21.20 -5.88
C LEU A 282 5.22 -22.00 -4.89
N ARG A 283 4.25 -21.36 -4.24
CA ARG A 283 3.42 -21.98 -3.19
C ARG A 283 2.24 -22.78 -3.74
N ARG A 284 1.55 -22.25 -4.75
CA ARG A 284 0.28 -22.78 -5.27
C ARG A 284 0.45 -23.52 -6.60
N ARG A 285 1.50 -23.22 -7.37
CA ARG A 285 1.72 -23.75 -8.73
C ARG A 285 0.49 -23.60 -9.64
N ASP A 286 -0.25 -22.50 -9.49
CA ASP A 286 -1.47 -22.22 -10.23
C ASP A 286 -1.26 -21.10 -11.25
N PRO A 287 -0.95 -21.42 -12.53
CA PRO A 287 -0.73 -20.41 -13.55
C PRO A 287 -2.01 -19.64 -13.92
N ARG A 288 -3.20 -20.22 -13.72
CA ARG A 288 -4.47 -19.53 -14.02
C ARG A 288 -4.79 -18.48 -12.96
N GLY A 289 -4.58 -18.82 -11.68
CA GLY A 289 -4.65 -17.86 -10.59
C GLY A 289 -3.63 -16.74 -10.73
N ALA A 290 -2.40 -17.08 -11.15
CA ALA A 290 -1.35 -16.12 -11.44
C ALA A 290 -1.74 -15.16 -12.59
N MET A 291 -2.32 -15.69 -13.68
CA MET A 291 -2.85 -14.86 -14.76
C MET A 291 -3.97 -13.93 -14.26
N THR A 292 -4.86 -14.43 -13.39
CA THR A 292 -5.93 -13.63 -12.81
C THR A 292 -5.39 -12.47 -11.97
N PHE A 293 -4.34 -12.71 -11.18
CA PHE A 293 -3.61 -11.66 -10.47
C PHE A 293 -2.97 -10.65 -11.44
N VAL A 294 -2.29 -11.11 -12.49
CA VAL A 294 -1.69 -10.22 -13.50
C VAL A 294 -2.75 -9.36 -14.19
N LEU A 295 -3.89 -9.93 -14.55
CA LEU A 295 -5.03 -9.19 -15.13
C LEU A 295 -5.59 -8.15 -14.15
N GLY A 296 -5.54 -8.41 -12.85
CA GLY A 296 -5.88 -7.43 -11.82
C GLY A 296 -4.91 -6.24 -11.78
N ALA A 297 -3.61 -6.50 -11.89
CA ALA A 297 -2.57 -5.47 -11.87
C ALA A 297 -2.49 -4.65 -13.16
N LEU A 298 -2.98 -5.20 -14.28
CA LEU A 298 -2.84 -4.65 -15.63
C LEU A 298 -3.25 -3.17 -15.77
N PRO A 299 -4.37 -2.67 -15.21
CA PRO A 299 -4.76 -1.27 -15.39
C PRO A 299 -3.69 -0.28 -14.89
N PHE A 300 -3.06 -0.59 -13.75
CA PHE A 300 -2.05 0.28 -13.15
C PHE A 300 -0.66 0.03 -13.70
N ALA A 301 -0.36 -1.20 -14.14
CA ALA A 301 0.84 -1.48 -14.91
C ALA A 301 0.84 -0.72 -16.24
N ALA A 302 -0.31 -0.67 -16.93
CA ALA A 302 -0.48 0.09 -18.17
C ALA A 302 -0.37 1.60 -17.93
N LEU A 303 -1.00 2.13 -16.87
CA LEU A 303 -0.87 3.53 -16.49
C LEU A 303 0.57 3.90 -16.12
N LEU A 304 1.25 3.02 -15.36
CA LEU A 304 2.66 3.18 -15.02
C LEU A 304 3.52 3.20 -16.28
N LEU A 305 3.32 2.27 -17.21
CA LEU A 305 4.05 2.24 -18.47
C LEU A 305 3.82 3.50 -19.29
N TRP A 306 2.57 3.96 -19.38
CA TRP A 306 2.24 5.21 -20.07
C TRP A 306 2.98 6.39 -19.46
N PHE A 307 2.98 6.52 -18.13
CA PHE A 307 3.75 7.54 -17.42
C PHE A 307 5.26 7.41 -17.68
N LYS A 308 5.81 6.20 -17.59
CA LYS A 308 7.24 5.94 -17.78
C LYS A 308 7.73 6.29 -19.19
N VAL A 309 6.91 6.04 -20.20
CA VAL A 309 7.28 6.28 -21.62
C VAL A 309 7.08 7.75 -22.01
N THR A 310 6.10 8.45 -21.42
CA THR A 310 5.73 9.80 -21.89
C THR A 310 6.25 10.95 -21.03
N LEU A 311 6.52 10.71 -19.75
CA LEU A 311 6.79 11.79 -18.78
C LEU A 311 8.00 11.53 -17.90
N ALA A 312 8.18 10.29 -17.43
CA ALA A 312 9.25 9.99 -16.49
C ALA A 312 10.63 10.08 -17.16
N PRO A 313 11.61 10.77 -16.53
CA PRO A 313 12.99 10.62 -16.94
C PRO A 313 13.54 9.24 -16.55
N PRO A 314 14.73 8.87 -17.07
CA PRO A 314 15.43 7.66 -16.64
C PRO A 314 15.60 7.64 -15.12
N ASN A 315 15.36 6.48 -14.50
CA ASN A 315 15.53 6.33 -13.07
C ASN A 315 17.02 6.24 -12.68
N ASP A 316 17.33 6.44 -11.40
CA ASP A 316 18.72 6.45 -10.91
C ASP A 316 19.50 5.17 -11.26
N LEU A 317 18.83 4.01 -11.21
CA LEU A 317 19.45 2.73 -11.59
C LEU A 317 19.88 2.73 -13.05
N SER A 318 19.02 3.21 -13.95
CA SER A 318 19.33 3.29 -15.39
C SER A 318 20.30 4.43 -15.72
N ALA A 319 20.29 5.52 -14.95
CA ALA A 319 21.14 6.67 -15.17
C ALA A 319 22.58 6.45 -14.67
N PHE A 320 22.74 5.71 -13.56
CA PHE A 320 24.04 5.55 -12.88
C PHE A 320 24.57 4.11 -12.87
N SER A 321 23.83 3.13 -13.40
CA SER A 321 24.28 1.73 -13.47
C SER A 321 24.18 1.15 -14.89
N THR A 322 25.11 0.27 -15.23
CA THR A 322 25.05 -0.58 -16.41
C THR A 322 24.53 -1.98 -16.06
N SER A 323 23.98 -2.72 -17.02
CA SER A 323 23.56 -4.12 -16.81
C SER A 323 24.69 -4.99 -16.24
N ALA A 324 25.92 -4.76 -16.72
CA ALA A 324 27.11 -5.43 -16.20
C ALA A 324 27.39 -5.07 -14.74
N SER A 325 27.28 -3.79 -14.35
CA SER A 325 27.46 -3.37 -12.96
C SER A 325 26.36 -3.91 -12.03
N ILE A 326 25.11 -3.95 -12.50
CA ILE A 326 23.99 -4.52 -11.73
C ILE A 326 24.23 -6.02 -11.49
N LEU A 327 24.60 -6.75 -12.55
CA LEU A 327 24.91 -8.17 -12.43
C LEU A 327 26.13 -8.40 -11.53
N GLY A 328 27.18 -7.59 -11.70
CA GLY A 328 28.37 -7.63 -10.85
C GLY A 328 28.04 -7.44 -9.38
N HIS A 329 27.22 -6.44 -9.06
CA HIS A 329 26.72 -6.22 -7.69
C HIS A 329 25.86 -7.37 -7.18
N ALA A 330 25.05 -7.99 -8.03
CA ALA A 330 24.15 -9.08 -7.65
C ALA A 330 24.90 -10.38 -7.32
N ILE A 331 26.04 -10.64 -7.96
CA ILE A 331 26.85 -11.86 -7.73
C ILE A 331 28.03 -11.64 -6.79
N ASP A 332 28.31 -10.41 -6.36
CA ASP A 332 29.45 -10.10 -5.48
C ASP A 332 29.18 -10.59 -4.04
N PRO A 333 29.86 -11.66 -3.57
CA PRO A 333 29.66 -12.19 -2.23
C PRO A 333 30.10 -11.22 -1.14
N ARG A 334 31.06 -10.31 -1.41
CA ARG A 334 31.53 -9.32 -0.43
C ARG A 334 30.43 -8.32 -0.12
N ARG A 335 29.74 -7.85 -1.15
CA ARG A 335 28.58 -6.96 -0.99
C ARG A 335 27.48 -7.61 -0.16
N TRP A 336 27.16 -8.87 -0.42
CA TRP A 336 26.16 -9.60 0.37
C TRP A 336 26.59 -9.81 1.82
N LEU A 337 27.87 -10.08 2.06
CA LEU A 337 28.42 -10.17 3.41
C LEU A 337 28.33 -8.82 4.14
N GLU A 338 28.69 -7.73 3.47
CA GLU A 338 28.57 -6.38 4.04
C GLU A 338 27.13 -6.01 4.36
N LEU A 339 26.19 -6.28 3.45
CA LEU A 339 24.76 -6.09 3.69
C LEU A 339 24.26 -6.90 4.89
N LEU A 340 24.71 -8.17 5.01
CA LEU A 340 24.40 -9.00 6.16
C LEU A 340 24.94 -8.40 7.46
N LEU A 341 26.19 -7.94 7.47
CA LEU A 341 26.81 -7.29 8.64
C LEU A 341 26.09 -5.99 9.02
N LEU A 342 25.67 -5.17 8.05
CA LEU A 342 24.87 -3.96 8.29
C LEU A 342 23.48 -4.29 8.84
N VAL A 343 22.87 -5.37 8.37
CA VAL A 343 21.60 -5.89 8.91
C VAL A 343 21.78 -6.34 10.36
N LEU A 344 22.83 -7.12 10.67
CA LEU A 344 23.13 -7.57 12.03
C LEU A 344 23.41 -6.37 12.95
N ARG A 345 24.13 -5.36 12.44
CA ARG A 345 24.38 -4.11 13.14
C ARG A 345 23.07 -3.42 13.53
N ARG A 346 22.07 -3.36 12.65
CA ARG A 346 20.75 -2.78 12.96
C ARG A 346 20.06 -3.49 14.12
N ILE A 347 20.26 -4.81 14.27
CA ILE A 347 19.74 -5.60 15.41
C ILE A 347 20.43 -5.18 16.70
N VAL A 348 21.76 -5.14 16.71
CA VAL A 348 22.56 -4.81 17.90
C VAL A 348 22.27 -3.40 18.41
N TYR A 349 22.14 -2.43 17.51
CA TYR A 349 21.87 -1.03 17.88
C TYR A 349 20.37 -0.72 18.07
N PHE A 350 19.49 -1.73 18.03
CA PHE A 350 18.04 -1.56 18.10
C PHE A 350 17.52 -0.48 17.14
N GLN A 351 18.16 -0.36 15.97
CA GLN A 351 17.74 0.57 14.93
C GLN A 351 16.39 0.12 14.36
N ASP A 352 15.67 1.05 13.74
CA ASP A 352 14.27 1.00 13.29
C ASP A 352 13.66 -0.37 12.90
N PHE A 353 14.44 -1.30 12.35
CA PHE A 353 13.99 -2.61 11.86
C PHE A 353 14.58 -3.83 12.60
N GLY A 354 15.52 -3.64 13.52
CA GLY A 354 16.36 -4.71 14.09
C GLY A 354 15.56 -5.86 14.70
N LEU A 355 14.61 -5.55 15.58
CA LEU A 355 13.79 -6.58 16.25
C LEU A 355 12.85 -7.33 15.30
N TRP A 356 12.44 -6.69 14.21
CA TRP A 356 11.56 -7.31 13.21
C TRP A 356 12.28 -8.27 12.28
N LEU A 357 13.56 -8.01 12.00
CA LEU A 357 14.40 -8.97 11.27
C LEU A 357 14.57 -10.26 12.09
N VAL A 358 14.73 -10.13 13.42
CA VAL A 358 14.72 -11.27 14.33
C VAL A 358 13.36 -11.98 14.33
N ALA A 359 12.26 -11.24 14.45
CA ALA A 359 10.92 -11.82 14.41
C ALA A 359 10.63 -12.56 13.09
N ALA A 360 11.04 -11.99 11.95
CA ALA A 360 10.90 -12.61 10.63
C ALA A 360 11.76 -13.89 10.51
N ALA A 361 12.99 -13.86 11.02
CA ALA A 361 13.86 -15.04 11.05
C ALA A 361 13.24 -16.16 11.92
N VAL A 362 12.77 -15.83 13.12
CA VAL A 362 12.08 -16.78 14.01
C VAL A 362 10.83 -17.35 13.35
N ALA A 363 9.99 -16.50 12.74
CA ALA A 363 8.80 -16.95 12.03
C ALA A 363 9.16 -17.90 10.88
N THR A 364 10.19 -17.58 10.11
CA THR A 364 10.68 -18.42 9.01
C THR A 364 11.16 -19.79 9.51
N ILE A 365 11.93 -19.82 10.61
CA ILE A 365 12.40 -21.06 11.24
C ILE A 365 11.20 -21.90 11.73
N VAL A 366 10.23 -21.28 12.40
CA VAL A 366 9.02 -21.98 12.88
C VAL A 366 8.21 -22.55 11.72
N LEU A 367 8.04 -21.79 10.64
CA LEU A 367 7.33 -22.23 9.44
C LEU A 367 8.07 -23.36 8.71
N ALA A 368 9.40 -23.27 8.60
CA ALA A 368 10.24 -24.31 8.02
C ALA A 368 10.13 -25.62 8.83
N ARG A 369 10.22 -25.53 10.16
CA ARG A 369 10.04 -26.68 11.07
C ARG A 369 8.65 -27.29 10.93
N ARG A 370 7.59 -26.48 10.90
CA ARG A 370 6.22 -27.00 10.69
C ARG A 370 6.09 -27.73 9.35
N ARG A 371 6.67 -27.21 8.28
CA ARG A 371 6.65 -27.89 6.96
C ARG A 371 7.37 -29.23 7.01
N LEU A 372 8.56 -29.28 7.61
CA LEU A 372 9.33 -30.51 7.77
C LEU A 372 8.56 -31.58 8.55
N LEU A 373 7.84 -31.18 9.62
CA LEU A 373 7.01 -32.07 10.43
C LEU A 373 5.72 -32.54 9.75
N THR A 374 5.29 -31.86 8.67
CA THR A 374 4.08 -32.20 7.90
C THR A 374 4.36 -32.97 6.61
N LEU A 375 5.64 -33.21 6.27
CA LEU A 375 5.98 -34.11 5.17
C LEU A 375 5.66 -35.55 5.61
N PRO A 376 5.00 -36.37 4.77
CA PRO A 376 4.84 -37.78 5.07
C PRO A 376 6.22 -38.39 5.29
N ALA A 377 6.39 -39.16 6.36
CA ALA A 377 7.61 -39.94 6.58
C ALA A 377 7.85 -40.79 5.33
N LEU A 378 9.04 -40.62 4.74
CA LEU A 378 9.48 -41.36 3.56
C LEU A 378 9.64 -42.85 3.86
#